data_AF-A0A5U9XQW0-F1
#
_entry.id   AF-A0A5U9XQW0-F1
#
_cell.length_a   1.000
_cell.length_b   1.000
_cell.length_c   1.000
_cell.angle_alpha   90.00
_cell.angle_beta   90.00
_cell.angle_gamma   90.00
#
_symmetry.space_group_name_H-M   'P 1'
#
loop_
_entity.id
_entity.type
_entity.pdbx_description
1 polymer ?
#
loop_
_entity_poly.entity_id
_entity_poly.type
_entity_poly.pdbx_seq_one_letter_code
_entity_poly.pdbx_strand_id
1 'polypeptide(L)'
;RFAKCGAVILNKKERKAVGGVLLKNGALNAAIVGQSAATIAEIAGIFVPENSKVLIGEVSATDASEPFAHEKLSPTLAMYRAKDFADAVDKAEQLVAMGGIGHTSCLYTDQDNQPERVAYFGQMMKTARILINTPASQGGIGDLYNFKLAPSLTLGCGSWGGNSISENVGPKHLINKKTVAKRAENMLWHKLPKSIYFRRGSLPIALDEVITDGHKRALIVTDRFLFNNGYADQITSVLKAAGVETEVFFEVEADPTLSVVRKGAELANSFKPDVIIALGGGSPMDAAKIMWVMYEHPETHFEELALRFMDIRKRIYKFPKMGVKAKMIAVTTTSGTGSEVTPFAVVTDDATGQKYPLADYALTP
;
A
#
# COMPACT_ATOMS: atom_id res chain seq x y z
N ARG A 1 -19.06 -8.87 41.37
CA ARG A 1 -20.10 -8.09 40.66
C ARG A 1 -21.14 -9.01 40.03
N PHE A 2 -20.75 -9.97 39.19
CA PHE A 2 -21.65 -10.95 38.56
C PHE A 2 -22.62 -11.63 39.55
N ALA A 3 -22.13 -12.12 40.68
CA ALA A 3 -22.98 -12.75 41.71
C ALA A 3 -24.13 -11.86 42.21
N LYS A 4 -23.89 -10.54 42.35
CA LYS A 4 -24.92 -9.58 42.79
C LYS A 4 -25.99 -9.34 41.72
N CYS A 5 -25.72 -9.68 40.46
CA CYS A 5 -26.62 -9.46 39.33
C CYS A 5 -27.34 -10.74 38.87
N GLY A 6 -27.34 -11.79 39.71
CA GLY A 6 -28.04 -13.06 39.46
C GLY A 6 -27.21 -14.10 38.70
N ALA A 7 -25.87 -13.97 38.66
CA ALA A 7 -24.99 -15.03 38.19
C ALA A 7 -24.63 -15.99 39.32
N VAL A 8 -24.61 -17.29 39.05
CA VAL A 8 -24.15 -18.30 40.02
C VAL A 8 -22.73 -18.72 39.64
N ILE A 9 -21.77 -18.49 40.54
CA ILE A 9 -20.39 -18.97 40.35
C ILE A 9 -20.31 -20.42 40.84
N LEU A 10 -20.05 -21.34 39.93
CA LEU A 10 -20.04 -22.76 40.21
C LEU A 10 -18.78 -23.16 40.99
N ASN A 11 -18.96 -23.93 42.07
CA ASN A 11 -17.83 -24.54 42.76
C ASN A 11 -17.24 -25.70 41.92
N LYS A 12 -16.12 -26.29 42.38
CA LYS A 12 -15.42 -27.35 41.62
C LYS A 12 -16.31 -28.57 41.28
N LYS A 13 -17.22 -28.97 42.18
CA LYS A 13 -18.12 -30.12 41.98
C LYS A 13 -19.24 -29.75 41.00
N GLU A 14 -19.88 -28.61 41.20
CA GLU A 14 -20.94 -28.08 40.34
C GLU A 14 -20.44 -27.82 38.92
N ARG A 15 -19.26 -27.22 38.77
CA ARG A 15 -18.62 -26.99 37.47
C ARG A 15 -18.41 -28.30 36.71
N LYS A 16 -17.96 -29.35 37.39
CA LYS A 16 -17.76 -30.67 36.76
C LYS A 16 -19.09 -31.28 36.32
N ALA A 17 -20.14 -31.15 37.15
CA ALA A 17 -21.48 -31.64 36.84
C ALA A 17 -22.08 -30.90 35.62
N VAL A 18 -22.04 -29.56 35.63
CA VAL A 18 -22.51 -28.74 34.51
C VAL A 18 -21.67 -29.01 33.26
N GLY A 19 -20.35 -29.09 33.38
CA GLY A 19 -19.45 -29.43 32.27
C GLY A 19 -19.77 -30.78 31.61
N GLY A 20 -20.21 -31.76 32.41
CA GLY A 20 -20.62 -33.08 31.93
C GLY A 20 -21.93 -33.09 31.14
N VAL A 21 -22.75 -32.04 31.24
CA VAL A 21 -24.01 -31.92 30.48
C VAL A 21 -23.91 -30.93 29.33
N LEU A 22 -22.87 -30.09 29.27
CA LEU A 22 -22.63 -29.16 28.15
C LEU A 22 -22.39 -29.91 26.85
N LEU A 23 -21.55 -30.95 26.89
CA LEU A 23 -21.21 -31.77 25.73
C LEU A 23 -21.72 -33.19 25.92
N LYS A 24 -22.41 -33.73 24.91
CA LYS A 24 -22.84 -35.12 24.84
C LYS A 24 -22.26 -35.74 23.58
N ASN A 25 -21.50 -36.82 23.73
CA ASN A 25 -20.80 -37.50 22.61
C ASN A 25 -19.88 -36.57 21.79
N GLY A 26 -19.23 -35.60 22.45
CA GLY A 26 -18.33 -34.65 21.80
C GLY A 26 -19.02 -33.50 21.04
N ALA A 27 -20.35 -33.46 21.03
CA ALA A 27 -21.14 -32.36 20.45
C ALA A 27 -21.92 -31.61 21.54
N LEU A 28 -22.38 -30.40 21.22
CA LEU A 28 -23.26 -29.62 22.09
C LEU A 28 -24.53 -30.41 22.42
N ASN A 29 -24.89 -30.49 23.70
CA ASN A 29 -26.12 -31.14 24.13
C ASN A 29 -27.34 -30.29 23.72
N ALA A 30 -28.09 -30.73 22.70
CA ALA A 30 -29.26 -30.01 22.21
C ALA A 30 -30.33 -29.73 23.29
N ALA A 31 -30.40 -30.56 24.34
CA ALA A 31 -31.37 -30.40 25.42
C ALA A 31 -31.14 -29.14 26.29
N ILE A 32 -29.94 -28.55 26.25
CA ILE A 32 -29.63 -27.32 27.04
C ILE A 32 -29.74 -26.03 26.23
N VAL A 33 -29.88 -26.13 24.90
CA VAL A 33 -29.88 -24.96 24.01
C VAL A 33 -31.13 -24.11 24.27
N GLY A 34 -30.92 -22.81 24.53
CA GLY A 34 -32.00 -21.86 24.83
C GLY A 34 -32.74 -22.07 26.15
N GLN A 35 -32.31 -23.02 26.99
CA GLN A 35 -32.94 -23.29 28.30
C GLN A 35 -32.50 -22.30 29.37
N SER A 36 -33.28 -22.21 30.46
CA SER A 36 -32.94 -21.37 31.61
C SER A 36 -31.73 -21.91 32.39
N ALA A 37 -31.05 -21.05 33.14
CA ALA A 37 -29.93 -21.48 34.00
C ALA A 37 -30.37 -22.50 35.07
N ALA A 38 -31.59 -22.37 35.59
CA ALA A 38 -32.17 -23.31 36.56
C ALA A 38 -32.43 -24.68 35.96
N THR A 39 -32.99 -24.74 34.74
CA THR A 39 -33.22 -26.00 34.01
C THR A 39 -31.90 -26.73 33.71
N ILE A 40 -30.85 -25.99 33.33
CA ILE A 40 -29.52 -26.59 33.07
C ILE A 40 -28.91 -27.14 34.36
N ALA A 41 -29.05 -26.42 35.47
CA ALA A 41 -28.64 -26.87 36.78
C ALA A 41 -29.36 -28.17 37.19
N GLU A 42 -30.67 -28.26 36.97
CA GLU A 42 -31.47 -29.46 37.24
C GLU A 42 -30.98 -30.66 36.40
N ILE A 43 -30.75 -30.47 35.10
CA ILE A 43 -30.18 -31.50 34.21
C ILE A 43 -28.80 -31.95 34.70
N ALA A 44 -28.00 -31.03 35.25
CA ALA A 44 -26.70 -31.32 35.85
C ALA A 44 -26.79 -31.94 37.26
N GLY A 45 -27.99 -32.08 37.83
CA GLY A 45 -28.20 -32.61 39.18
C GLY A 45 -27.76 -31.65 40.29
N ILE A 46 -27.77 -30.34 40.03
CA ILE A 46 -27.44 -29.31 41.02
C ILE A 46 -28.63 -28.36 41.22
N PHE A 47 -28.71 -27.75 42.41
CA PHE A 47 -29.76 -26.78 42.71
C PHE A 47 -29.23 -25.36 42.62
N VAL A 48 -29.94 -24.49 41.88
CA VAL A 48 -29.69 -23.05 41.85
C VAL A 48 -31.03 -22.31 41.97
N PRO A 49 -31.04 -21.07 42.49
CA PRO A 49 -32.26 -20.27 42.55
C PRO A 49 -32.93 -20.11 41.18
N GLU A 50 -34.25 -20.18 41.09
CA GLU A 50 -34.99 -20.07 39.81
C GLU A 50 -34.75 -18.73 39.09
N ASN A 51 -34.48 -17.66 39.83
CA ASN A 51 -34.17 -16.34 39.28
C ASN A 51 -32.71 -16.19 38.79
N SER A 52 -31.92 -17.27 38.81
CA SER A 52 -30.55 -17.27 38.31
C SER A 52 -30.54 -17.00 36.80
N LYS A 53 -29.73 -16.02 36.38
CA LYS A 53 -29.65 -15.60 34.98
C LYS A 53 -28.60 -16.34 34.18
N VAL A 54 -27.48 -16.72 34.83
CA VAL A 54 -26.33 -17.34 34.16
C VAL A 54 -25.53 -18.19 35.14
N LEU A 55 -25.03 -19.32 34.66
CA LEU A 55 -24.08 -20.17 35.37
C LEU A 55 -22.66 -19.86 34.90
N ILE A 56 -21.74 -19.57 35.83
CA ILE A 56 -20.36 -19.21 35.50
C ILE A 56 -19.41 -20.27 36.04
N GLY A 57 -18.63 -20.89 35.15
CA GLY A 57 -17.53 -21.77 35.51
C GLY A 57 -16.19 -21.06 35.41
N GLU A 58 -15.43 -21.00 36.50
CA GLU A 58 -14.04 -20.55 36.47
C GLU A 58 -13.15 -21.66 35.91
N VAL A 59 -12.43 -21.36 34.82
CA VAL A 59 -11.64 -22.33 34.05
C VAL A 59 -10.30 -21.73 33.61
N SER A 60 -9.32 -22.61 33.37
CA SER A 60 -7.98 -22.22 32.94
C SER A 60 -7.59 -22.76 31.56
N ALA A 61 -8.15 -23.91 31.16
CA ALA A 61 -7.86 -24.54 29.88
C ALA A 61 -8.63 -23.88 28.73
N THR A 62 -7.91 -23.52 27.66
CA THR A 62 -8.44 -22.87 26.45
C THR A 62 -8.57 -23.83 25.26
N ASP A 63 -8.33 -25.12 25.49
CA ASP A 63 -8.37 -26.16 24.48
C ASP A 63 -9.72 -26.91 24.45
N ALA A 64 -9.85 -27.81 23.48
CA ALA A 64 -11.09 -28.56 23.23
C ALA A 64 -11.47 -29.53 24.37
N SER A 65 -10.58 -29.82 25.31
CA SER A 65 -10.90 -30.70 26.45
C SER A 65 -11.79 -30.03 27.48
N GLU A 66 -11.89 -28.69 27.51
CA GLU A 66 -12.71 -27.94 28.45
C GLU A 66 -14.10 -27.66 27.86
N PRO A 67 -15.18 -28.29 28.36
CA PRO A 67 -16.53 -28.12 27.82
C PRO A 67 -17.03 -26.68 27.87
N PHE A 68 -16.56 -25.89 28.84
CA PHE A 68 -16.91 -24.48 28.98
C PHE A 68 -16.29 -23.59 27.87
N ALA A 69 -15.25 -24.05 27.18
CA ALA A 69 -14.58 -23.30 26.11
C ALA A 69 -15.35 -23.31 24.78
N HIS A 70 -16.23 -24.29 24.57
CA HIS A 70 -16.98 -24.48 23.32
C HIS A 70 -18.15 -23.49 23.17
N GLU A 71 -18.73 -23.44 21.97
CA GLU A 71 -20.02 -22.79 21.76
C GLU A 71 -21.14 -23.58 22.48
N LYS A 72 -21.94 -22.88 23.28
CA LYS A 72 -22.89 -23.52 24.23
C LYS A 72 -24.36 -23.16 24.03
N LEU A 73 -24.65 -22.10 23.28
CA LEU A 73 -26.00 -21.58 22.98
C LEU A 73 -27.00 -21.62 24.17
N SER A 74 -26.48 -21.38 25.37
CA SER A 74 -27.20 -21.49 26.65
C SER A 74 -26.65 -20.44 27.63
N PRO A 75 -27.38 -20.10 28.71
CA PRO A 75 -26.93 -19.16 29.73
C PRO A 75 -25.84 -19.75 30.64
N THR A 76 -24.75 -20.22 30.03
CA THR A 76 -23.55 -20.74 30.67
C THR A 76 -22.33 -19.97 30.14
N LEU A 77 -21.49 -19.46 31.05
CA LEU A 77 -20.31 -18.69 30.72
C LEU A 77 -19.06 -19.29 31.34
N ALA A 78 -17.97 -19.25 30.58
CA ALA A 78 -16.63 -19.50 31.09
C ALA A 78 -16.04 -18.19 31.60
N MET A 79 -15.39 -18.22 32.76
CA MET A 79 -14.61 -17.09 33.28
C MET A 79 -13.15 -17.50 33.37
N TYR A 80 -12.32 -16.82 32.57
CA TYR A 80 -10.87 -17.03 32.51
C TYR A 80 -10.15 -15.97 33.31
N ARG A 81 -9.04 -16.37 33.94
CA ARG A 81 -8.10 -15.43 34.57
C ARG A 81 -6.88 -15.22 33.67
N ALA A 82 -6.57 -13.96 33.39
CA ALA A 82 -5.37 -13.53 32.68
C ALA A 82 -4.50 -12.66 33.59
N LYS A 83 -3.19 -12.58 33.30
CA LYS A 83 -2.24 -11.74 34.03
C LYS A 83 -2.41 -10.26 33.70
N ASP A 84 -2.57 -9.98 32.41
CA ASP A 84 -2.70 -8.64 31.85
C ASP A 84 -3.58 -8.67 30.59
N PHE A 85 -3.65 -7.55 29.88
CA PHE A 85 -4.44 -7.42 28.68
C PHE A 85 -3.94 -8.30 27.52
N ALA A 86 -2.62 -8.38 27.29
CA ALA A 86 -2.06 -9.15 26.20
C ALA A 86 -2.34 -10.65 26.39
N ASP A 87 -2.09 -11.18 27.59
CA ASP A 87 -2.41 -12.57 27.95
C ASP A 87 -3.92 -12.86 27.83
N ALA A 88 -4.79 -11.87 28.07
CA ALA A 88 -6.23 -12.03 27.85
C ALA A 88 -6.59 -12.10 26.37
N VAL A 89 -5.95 -11.30 25.52
CA VAL A 89 -6.17 -11.33 24.05
C VAL A 89 -5.66 -12.63 23.46
N ASP A 90 -4.49 -13.12 23.87
CA ASP A 90 -3.94 -14.40 23.40
C ASP A 90 -4.87 -15.57 23.73
N LYS A 91 -5.42 -15.60 24.96
CA LYS A 91 -6.43 -16.59 25.35
C LYS A 91 -7.71 -16.46 24.51
N ALA A 92 -8.17 -15.24 24.26
CA ALA A 92 -9.36 -15.00 23.44
C ALA A 92 -9.16 -15.45 21.99
N GLU A 93 -7.98 -15.19 21.40
CA GLU A 93 -7.63 -15.63 20.05
C GLU A 93 -7.66 -17.17 19.95
N GLN A 94 -7.08 -17.87 20.93
CA GLN A 94 -7.09 -19.34 20.99
C GLN A 94 -8.52 -19.90 21.04
N LEU A 95 -9.37 -19.34 21.91
CA LEU A 95 -10.76 -19.76 22.04
C LEU A 95 -11.56 -19.52 20.77
N VAL A 96 -11.38 -18.36 20.14
CA VAL A 96 -12.03 -18.03 18.87
C VAL A 96 -11.56 -18.96 17.76
N ALA A 97 -10.25 -19.25 17.68
CA ALA A 97 -9.72 -20.17 16.68
C ALA A 97 -10.29 -21.58 16.76
N MET A 98 -10.71 -22.03 17.96
CA MET A 98 -11.26 -23.37 18.17
C MET A 98 -12.68 -23.54 17.61
N GLY A 99 -13.56 -22.55 17.77
CA GLY A 99 -14.98 -22.73 17.43
C GLY A 99 -15.76 -21.47 17.06
N GLY A 100 -15.14 -20.30 17.08
CA GLY A 100 -15.79 -19.01 16.79
C GLY A 100 -15.12 -18.21 15.67
N ILE A 101 -14.22 -18.85 14.91
CA ILE A 101 -13.29 -18.14 14.02
C ILE A 101 -14.06 -17.33 12.97
N GLY A 102 -13.67 -16.07 12.82
CA GLY A 102 -14.29 -15.16 11.87
C GLY A 102 -15.62 -14.55 12.32
N HIS A 103 -16.29 -15.06 13.36
CA HIS A 103 -17.63 -14.58 13.74
C HIS A 103 -17.59 -13.21 14.45
N THR A 104 -17.46 -13.17 15.78
CA THR A 104 -17.55 -11.92 16.53
C THR A 104 -16.78 -11.99 17.83
N SER A 105 -16.07 -10.92 18.18
CA SER A 105 -15.41 -10.75 19.47
C SER A 105 -15.85 -9.44 20.13
N CYS A 106 -15.70 -9.35 21.45
CA CYS A 106 -16.08 -8.18 22.22
C CYS A 106 -14.95 -7.76 23.16
N LEU A 107 -14.76 -6.45 23.30
CA LEU A 107 -13.84 -5.87 24.27
C LEU A 107 -14.58 -4.81 25.09
N TYR A 108 -14.47 -4.91 26.42
CA TYR A 108 -14.89 -3.86 27.32
C TYR A 108 -13.65 -3.15 27.87
N THR A 109 -13.46 -1.88 27.49
CA THR A 109 -12.32 -1.05 27.88
C THR A 109 -12.75 0.41 27.87
N ASP A 110 -11.94 1.32 28.40
CA ASP A 110 -12.13 2.75 28.14
C ASP A 110 -11.93 3.01 26.64
N GLN A 111 -13.03 3.23 25.91
CA GLN A 111 -13.01 3.33 24.45
C GLN A 111 -12.33 4.62 23.96
N ASP A 112 -12.39 5.68 24.77
CA ASP A 112 -12.01 7.03 24.37
C ASP A 112 -10.54 7.31 24.73
N ASN A 113 -10.07 6.76 25.86
CA ASN A 113 -8.70 7.00 26.35
C ASN A 113 -7.73 5.83 26.09
N GLN A 114 -8.17 4.69 25.55
CA GLN A 114 -7.31 3.53 25.26
C GLN A 114 -7.42 3.06 23.80
N PRO A 115 -7.18 3.93 22.80
CA PRO A 115 -7.26 3.55 21.39
C PRO A 115 -6.24 2.46 21.02
N GLU A 116 -5.08 2.41 21.69
CA GLU A 116 -4.07 1.37 21.47
C GLU A 116 -4.58 -0.03 21.81
N ARG A 117 -5.38 -0.17 22.88
CA ARG A 117 -5.99 -1.46 23.24
C ARG A 117 -7.01 -1.90 22.20
N VAL A 118 -7.80 -0.95 21.70
CA VAL A 118 -8.79 -1.21 20.63
C VAL A 118 -8.07 -1.62 19.34
N ALA A 119 -7.00 -0.91 18.96
CA ALA A 119 -6.20 -1.23 17.78
C ALA A 119 -5.53 -2.61 17.90
N TYR A 120 -4.92 -2.89 19.05
CA TYR A 120 -4.27 -4.18 19.33
C TYR A 120 -5.28 -5.33 19.27
N PHE A 121 -6.42 -5.22 19.96
CA PHE A 121 -7.49 -6.21 19.88
C PHE A 121 -8.02 -6.36 18.44
N GLY A 122 -8.14 -5.25 17.72
CA GLY A 122 -8.54 -5.17 16.32
C GLY A 122 -7.65 -5.98 15.38
N GLN A 123 -6.34 -5.93 15.59
CA GLN A 123 -5.34 -6.61 14.76
C GLN A 123 -5.19 -8.09 15.10
N MET A 124 -5.29 -8.44 16.40
CA MET A 124 -5.08 -9.80 16.87
C MET A 124 -6.30 -10.69 16.66
N MET A 125 -7.52 -10.18 16.89
CA MET A 125 -8.73 -11.00 16.82
C MET A 125 -9.16 -11.25 15.38
N LYS A 126 -9.11 -12.53 14.97
CA LYS A 126 -9.59 -13.00 13.66
C LYS A 126 -11.11 -13.15 13.64
N THR A 127 -11.82 -12.04 13.80
CA THR A 127 -13.29 -11.96 13.78
C THR A 127 -13.76 -10.79 12.91
N ALA A 128 -14.79 -11.00 12.10
CA ALA A 128 -15.32 -9.98 11.20
C ALA A 128 -15.98 -8.79 11.93
N ARG A 129 -16.49 -9.02 13.14
CA ARG A 129 -17.08 -8.00 14.00
C ARG A 129 -16.32 -7.91 15.31
N ILE A 130 -15.84 -6.72 15.61
CA ILE A 130 -15.14 -6.40 16.85
C ILE A 130 -15.96 -5.33 17.56
N LEU A 131 -16.54 -5.72 18.69
CA LEU A 131 -17.54 -4.94 19.39
C LEU A 131 -16.93 -4.32 20.65
N ILE A 132 -16.81 -3.00 20.68
CA ILE A 132 -16.23 -2.27 21.81
C ILE A 132 -17.35 -1.75 22.71
N ASN A 133 -17.35 -2.13 23.98
CA ASN A 133 -18.34 -1.72 24.99
C ASN A 133 -19.81 -2.00 24.62
N THR A 134 -20.08 -2.96 23.74
CA THR A 134 -21.43 -3.36 23.36
C THR A 134 -21.68 -4.84 23.65
N PRO A 135 -22.88 -5.24 24.08
CA PRO A 135 -23.22 -6.65 24.26
C PRO A 135 -23.22 -7.39 22.92
N ALA A 136 -22.60 -8.58 22.87
CA ALA A 136 -22.38 -9.30 21.61
C ALA A 136 -23.68 -9.61 20.84
N SER A 137 -24.72 -10.03 21.56
CA SER A 137 -25.98 -10.49 20.97
C SER A 137 -26.76 -9.37 20.29
N GLN A 138 -26.80 -8.16 20.86
CA GLN A 138 -27.45 -6.99 20.24
C GLN A 138 -26.50 -6.14 19.40
N GLY A 139 -25.21 -6.09 19.74
CA GLY A 139 -24.22 -5.32 19.01
C GLY A 139 -23.84 -5.95 17.67
N GLY A 140 -23.80 -7.28 17.60
CA GLY A 140 -23.41 -8.02 16.38
C GLY A 140 -24.45 -7.95 15.27
N ILE A 141 -25.73 -7.84 15.64
CA ILE A 141 -26.83 -7.68 14.67
C ILE A 141 -26.85 -6.29 14.03
N GLY A 142 -26.21 -5.30 14.64
CA GLY A 142 -26.11 -3.93 14.14
C GLY A 142 -27.28 -3.02 14.52
N ASP A 143 -27.14 -1.72 14.23
CA ASP A 143 -28.13 -0.64 14.33
C ASP A 143 -28.63 -0.24 15.74
N LEU A 144 -28.52 -1.12 16.76
CA LEU A 144 -28.94 -0.78 18.13
C LEU A 144 -27.89 0.03 18.91
N TYR A 145 -26.64 -0.44 18.89
CA TYR A 145 -25.53 0.16 19.64
C TYR A 145 -24.45 0.74 18.71
N ASN A 146 -24.58 0.52 17.41
CA ASN A 146 -23.68 1.00 16.38
C ASN A 146 -24.47 1.28 15.11
N PHE A 147 -24.27 2.45 14.49
CA PHE A 147 -25.08 2.89 13.34
C PHE A 147 -24.44 2.59 11.98
N LYS A 148 -23.20 2.06 11.97
CA LYS A 148 -22.44 1.78 10.74
C LYS A 148 -22.51 0.30 10.34
N LEU A 149 -22.83 -0.59 11.28
CA LEU A 149 -22.97 -2.01 10.98
C LEU A 149 -24.37 -2.26 10.41
N ALA A 150 -24.43 -2.92 9.26
CA ALA A 150 -25.71 -3.19 8.62
C ALA A 150 -26.57 -4.12 9.50
N PRO A 151 -27.85 -3.80 9.74
CA PRO A 151 -28.74 -4.65 10.50
C PRO A 151 -28.94 -6.01 9.81
N SER A 152 -28.60 -7.11 10.48
CA SER A 152 -28.76 -8.47 9.94
C SER A 152 -28.71 -9.55 11.04
N LEU A 153 -29.39 -10.67 10.79
CA LEU A 153 -29.25 -11.91 11.58
C LEU A 153 -28.39 -12.96 10.86
N THR A 154 -27.96 -12.68 9.63
CA THR A 154 -27.06 -13.54 8.87
C THR A 154 -25.68 -12.87 8.88
N LEU A 155 -24.87 -13.28 9.84
CA LEU A 155 -23.58 -12.67 10.14
C LEU A 155 -22.46 -13.46 9.43
N GLY A 156 -21.91 -12.90 8.36
CA GLY A 156 -20.83 -13.55 7.61
C GLY A 156 -19.54 -13.62 8.44
N CYS A 157 -18.90 -14.79 8.48
CA CYS A 157 -17.68 -15.04 9.26
C CYS A 157 -16.40 -14.87 8.44
N GLY A 158 -16.51 -14.46 7.17
CA GLY A 158 -15.38 -14.42 6.25
C GLY A 158 -14.78 -15.79 5.97
N SER A 159 -13.69 -15.80 5.20
CA SER A 159 -13.05 -17.03 4.72
C SER A 159 -12.53 -17.90 5.86
N TRP A 160 -12.21 -17.31 7.01
CA TRP A 160 -11.84 -18.02 8.22
C TRP A 160 -12.91 -19.00 8.69
N GLY A 161 -14.18 -18.58 8.67
CA GLY A 161 -15.33 -19.42 9.05
C GLY A 161 -15.93 -20.21 7.88
N GLY A 162 -15.21 -20.36 6.77
CA GLY A 162 -15.65 -21.14 5.61
C GLY A 162 -16.69 -20.46 4.71
N ASN A 163 -16.86 -19.13 4.77
CA ASN A 163 -17.76 -18.39 3.87
C ASN A 163 -17.05 -17.21 3.19
N SER A 164 -17.53 -16.75 2.04
CA SER A 164 -16.87 -15.67 1.28
C SER A 164 -17.31 -14.26 1.70
N ILE A 165 -18.21 -14.14 2.69
CA ILE A 165 -18.81 -12.88 3.13
C ILE A 165 -18.27 -12.53 4.52
N SER A 166 -17.52 -11.45 4.64
CA SER A 166 -16.99 -10.93 5.92
C SER A 166 -17.85 -9.83 6.54
N GLU A 167 -19.09 -9.67 6.08
CA GLU A 167 -20.00 -8.59 6.49
C GLU A 167 -21.32 -9.14 7.02
N ASN A 168 -22.13 -8.26 7.61
CA ASN A 168 -23.54 -8.52 7.86
C ASN A 168 -24.27 -8.61 6.52
N VAL A 169 -24.90 -9.76 6.24
CA VAL A 169 -25.54 -9.98 4.95
C VAL A 169 -26.75 -9.06 4.81
N GLY A 170 -26.69 -8.16 3.83
CA GLY A 170 -27.82 -7.33 3.40
C GLY A 170 -28.22 -7.55 1.93
N PRO A 171 -29.22 -6.79 1.44
CA PRO A 171 -29.78 -6.95 0.10
C PRO A 171 -28.76 -6.84 -1.05
N LYS A 172 -27.65 -6.11 -0.85
CA LYS A 172 -26.58 -5.96 -1.85
C LYS A 172 -25.92 -7.29 -2.26
N HIS A 173 -26.01 -8.31 -1.43
CA HIS A 173 -25.47 -9.65 -1.69
C HIS A 173 -26.45 -10.55 -2.46
N LEU A 174 -27.72 -10.16 -2.57
CA LEU A 174 -28.79 -10.92 -3.23
C LEU A 174 -29.11 -10.38 -4.62
N ILE A 175 -28.32 -9.41 -5.11
CA ILE A 175 -28.53 -8.78 -6.42
C ILE A 175 -27.37 -9.09 -7.36
N ASN A 176 -27.71 -9.35 -8.62
CA ASN A 176 -26.75 -9.40 -9.70
C ASN A 176 -26.49 -7.98 -10.21
N LYS A 177 -25.25 -7.50 -10.09
CA LYS A 177 -24.83 -6.23 -10.71
C LYS A 177 -24.36 -6.50 -12.14
N LYS A 178 -25.08 -5.94 -13.13
CA LYS A 178 -24.66 -5.94 -14.54
C LYS A 178 -24.04 -4.60 -14.90
N THR A 179 -22.88 -4.63 -15.57
CA THR A 179 -22.19 -3.41 -16.06
C THR A 179 -22.21 -3.42 -17.58
N VAL A 180 -22.87 -2.42 -18.19
CA VAL A 180 -22.81 -2.21 -19.65
C VAL A 180 -21.62 -1.29 -19.94
N ALA A 181 -20.52 -1.88 -20.38
CA ALA A 181 -19.33 -1.14 -20.78
C ALA A 181 -19.38 -0.84 -22.29
N LYS A 182 -19.54 0.45 -22.65
CA LYS A 182 -19.46 0.89 -24.06
C LYS A 182 -18.00 1.00 -24.49
N ARG A 183 -17.73 0.84 -25.80
CA ARG A 183 -16.42 1.15 -26.38
C ARG A 183 -16.07 2.61 -26.07
N ALA A 184 -14.96 2.82 -25.38
CA ALA A 184 -14.36 4.14 -25.20
C ALA A 184 -13.08 4.19 -26.01
N GLU A 185 -12.89 5.28 -26.74
CA GLU A 185 -11.64 5.54 -27.45
C GLU A 185 -10.56 5.97 -26.45
N ASN A 186 -9.33 5.52 -26.67
CA ASN A 186 -8.22 5.85 -25.79
C ASN A 186 -7.86 7.33 -25.97
N MET A 187 -7.75 8.04 -24.86
CA MET A 187 -7.29 9.43 -24.86
C MET A 187 -5.86 9.51 -25.43
N LEU A 188 -5.71 10.20 -26.55
CA LEU A 188 -4.44 10.56 -27.15
C LEU A 188 -3.96 11.92 -26.65
N TRP A 189 -2.74 12.30 -26.99
CA TRP A 189 -2.14 13.56 -26.56
C TRP A 189 -1.17 14.10 -27.60
N HIS A 190 -1.04 15.42 -27.62
CA HIS A 190 0.00 16.15 -28.34
C HIS A 190 0.80 16.93 -27.28
N LYS A 191 1.93 16.37 -26.85
CA LYS A 191 2.79 16.91 -25.80
C LYS A 191 4.20 17.06 -26.37
N LEU A 192 4.73 18.27 -26.26
CA LEU A 192 6.02 18.70 -26.80
C LEU A 192 6.74 19.56 -25.74
N PRO A 193 8.06 19.80 -25.90
CA PRO A 193 8.75 20.88 -25.19
C PRO A 193 7.95 22.18 -25.26
N LYS A 194 7.93 22.95 -24.17
CA LYS A 194 7.20 24.22 -24.11
C LYS A 194 7.74 25.23 -25.12
N SER A 195 9.07 25.30 -25.24
CA SER A 195 9.78 26.25 -26.08
C SER A 195 10.56 25.48 -27.16
N ILE A 196 10.22 25.71 -28.44
CA ILE A 196 10.93 25.15 -29.60
C ILE A 196 11.38 26.31 -30.48
N TYR A 197 12.68 26.59 -30.46
CA TYR A 197 13.28 27.63 -31.30
C TYR A 197 13.94 27.03 -32.55
N PHE A 198 13.71 27.66 -33.69
CA PHE A 198 14.29 27.26 -34.97
C PHE A 198 14.66 28.50 -35.80
N ARG A 199 15.39 28.29 -36.91
CA ARG A 199 16.09 29.27 -37.79
C ARG A 199 17.58 29.42 -37.48
N ARG A 200 18.34 29.88 -38.49
CA ARG A 200 19.77 30.13 -38.37
C ARG A 200 20.02 31.27 -37.39
N GLY A 201 20.99 31.09 -36.48
CA GLY A 201 21.34 32.08 -35.46
C GLY A 201 20.45 32.08 -34.21
N SER A 202 19.60 31.06 -34.02
CA SER A 202 18.72 30.97 -32.86
C SER A 202 19.45 30.72 -31.53
N LEU A 203 20.62 30.07 -31.56
CA LEU A 203 21.35 29.62 -30.37
C LEU A 203 21.61 30.74 -29.33
N PRO A 204 22.27 31.87 -29.65
CA PRO A 204 22.50 32.93 -28.66
C PRO A 204 21.21 33.56 -28.16
N ILE A 205 20.18 33.65 -29.01
CA ILE A 205 18.86 34.22 -28.66
C ILE A 205 18.15 33.31 -27.64
N ALA A 206 18.21 31.99 -27.85
CA ALA A 206 17.59 31.01 -26.96
C ALA A 206 18.35 30.84 -25.64
N LEU A 207 19.69 30.91 -25.66
CA LEU A 207 20.50 30.83 -24.44
C LEU A 207 20.34 32.07 -23.55
N ASP A 208 19.90 33.21 -24.10
CA ASP A 208 19.50 34.37 -23.29
C ASP A 208 18.29 34.06 -22.39
N GLU A 209 17.40 33.14 -22.80
CA GLU A 209 16.32 32.64 -21.94
C GLU A 209 16.88 31.90 -20.71
N VAL A 210 17.94 31.11 -20.88
CA VAL A 210 18.62 30.41 -19.77
C VAL A 210 19.20 31.41 -18.76
N ILE A 211 19.75 32.52 -19.27
CA ILE A 211 20.32 33.59 -18.45
C ILE A 211 19.23 34.35 -17.71
N THR A 212 18.13 34.69 -18.39
CA THR A 212 17.00 35.44 -17.82
C THR A 212 16.17 34.61 -16.84
N ASP A 213 16.06 33.30 -17.05
CA ASP A 213 15.44 32.34 -16.10
C ASP A 213 16.29 32.13 -14.84
N GLY A 214 17.53 32.65 -14.81
CA GLY A 214 18.35 32.74 -13.60
C GLY A 214 19.24 31.54 -13.31
N HIS A 215 19.41 30.63 -14.28
CA HIS A 215 20.34 29.50 -14.20
C HIS A 215 21.81 29.99 -14.16
N LYS A 216 22.65 29.34 -13.36
CA LYS A 216 24.03 29.74 -13.05
C LYS A 216 25.08 28.65 -13.33
N ARG A 217 24.68 27.40 -13.51
CA ARG A 217 25.59 26.26 -13.66
C ARG A 217 25.11 25.33 -14.77
N ALA A 218 25.77 25.41 -15.93
CA ALA A 218 25.42 24.62 -17.10
C ALA A 218 26.36 23.42 -17.29
N LEU A 219 25.78 22.23 -17.42
CA LEU A 219 26.50 21.03 -17.86
C LEU A 219 26.19 20.78 -19.34
N ILE A 220 27.20 20.89 -20.21
CA ILE A 220 27.07 20.62 -21.64
C ILE A 220 27.45 19.16 -21.91
N VAL A 221 26.56 18.39 -22.52
CA VAL A 221 26.79 16.99 -22.90
C VAL A 221 26.91 16.90 -24.41
N THR A 222 28.05 16.44 -24.91
CA THR A 222 28.39 16.40 -26.34
C THR A 222 29.30 15.20 -26.66
N ASP A 223 29.64 15.03 -27.93
CA ASP A 223 30.73 14.14 -28.37
C ASP A 223 32.07 14.89 -28.56
N ARG A 224 33.16 14.12 -28.72
CA ARG A 224 34.52 14.64 -28.97
C ARG A 224 34.63 15.44 -30.25
N PHE A 225 33.88 15.10 -31.29
CA PHE A 225 33.97 15.78 -32.58
C PHE A 225 33.49 17.22 -32.48
N LEU A 226 32.32 17.43 -31.87
CA LEU A 226 31.73 18.75 -31.67
C LEU A 226 32.54 19.59 -30.68
N PHE A 227 33.11 18.96 -29.65
CA PHE A 227 34.02 19.63 -28.73
C PHE A 227 35.29 20.12 -29.44
N ASN A 228 36.00 19.22 -30.14
CA ASN A 228 37.28 19.54 -30.80
C ASN A 228 37.15 20.54 -31.95
N ASN A 229 35.99 20.61 -32.61
CA ASN A 229 35.74 21.54 -33.71
C ASN A 229 35.12 22.89 -33.23
N GLY A 230 35.07 23.14 -31.92
CA GLY A 230 34.62 24.42 -31.38
C GLY A 230 33.11 24.66 -31.43
N TYR A 231 32.29 23.63 -31.66
CA TYR A 231 30.82 23.78 -31.59
C TYR A 231 30.36 23.99 -30.14
N ALA A 232 30.98 23.30 -29.19
CA ALA A 232 30.71 23.51 -27.76
C ALA A 232 31.11 24.94 -27.32
N ASP A 233 32.16 25.52 -27.92
CA ASP A 233 32.62 26.87 -27.61
C ASP A 233 31.61 27.94 -28.01
N GLN A 234 30.79 27.71 -29.04
CA GLN A 234 29.70 28.61 -29.42
C GLN A 234 28.63 28.71 -28.33
N ILE A 235 28.43 27.66 -27.53
CA ILE A 235 27.52 27.66 -26.38
C ILE A 235 28.21 28.28 -25.16
N THR A 236 29.41 27.80 -24.83
CA THR A 236 30.09 28.22 -23.60
C THR A 236 30.52 29.68 -23.66
N SER A 237 30.87 30.24 -24.83
CA SER A 237 31.19 31.67 -24.97
C SER A 237 30.02 32.57 -24.59
N VAL A 238 28.79 32.22 -25.00
CA VAL A 238 27.57 32.96 -24.65
C VAL A 238 27.28 32.86 -23.14
N LEU A 239 27.36 31.65 -22.59
CA LEU A 239 27.07 31.41 -21.17
C LEU A 239 28.12 32.06 -20.24
N LYS A 240 29.41 31.96 -20.58
CA LYS A 240 30.49 32.58 -19.80
C LYS A 240 30.43 34.10 -19.84
N ALA A 241 30.03 34.70 -20.97
CA ALA A 241 29.83 36.15 -21.05
C ALA A 241 28.74 36.65 -20.08
N ALA A 242 27.79 35.78 -19.71
CA ALA A 242 26.74 36.05 -18.74
C ALA A 242 27.06 35.59 -17.29
N GLY A 243 28.28 35.10 -17.04
CA GLY A 243 28.71 34.64 -15.72
C GLY A 243 28.13 33.29 -15.28
N VAL A 244 27.74 32.44 -16.23
CA VAL A 244 27.32 31.05 -15.97
C VAL A 244 28.56 30.16 -15.94
N GLU A 245 28.69 29.36 -14.88
CA GLU A 245 29.73 28.33 -14.79
C GLU A 245 29.39 27.19 -15.77
N THR A 246 30.35 26.79 -16.59
CA THR A 246 30.13 25.76 -17.62
C THR A 246 31.09 24.60 -17.45
N GLU A 247 30.57 23.38 -17.41
CA GLU A 247 31.34 22.14 -17.47
C GLU A 247 30.94 21.36 -18.73
N VAL A 248 31.88 20.69 -19.39
CA VAL A 248 31.61 19.97 -20.65
C VAL A 248 31.95 18.49 -20.52
N PHE A 249 30.94 17.63 -20.67
CA PHE A 249 31.11 16.19 -20.80
C PHE A 249 31.10 15.81 -22.28
N PHE A 250 32.27 15.43 -22.81
CA PHE A 250 32.46 15.13 -24.23
C PHE A 250 32.84 13.67 -24.52
N GLU A 251 32.66 12.77 -23.55
CA GLU A 251 32.98 11.35 -23.69
C GLU A 251 31.83 10.51 -24.28
N VAL A 252 30.78 11.16 -24.80
CA VAL A 252 29.69 10.44 -25.45
C VAL A 252 30.12 9.96 -26.83
N GLU A 253 29.99 8.66 -27.05
CA GLU A 253 30.28 8.00 -28.33
C GLU A 253 28.98 7.64 -29.08
N ALA A 254 29.12 7.10 -30.30
CA ALA A 254 27.97 6.53 -31.01
C ALA A 254 27.37 5.37 -30.19
N ASP A 255 26.04 5.24 -30.17
CA ASP A 255 25.32 4.25 -29.35
C ASP A 255 25.70 4.28 -27.86
N PRO A 256 25.27 5.32 -27.11
CA PRO A 256 25.74 5.56 -25.75
C PRO A 256 25.44 4.38 -24.83
N THR A 257 26.44 4.00 -24.04
CA THR A 257 26.31 2.92 -23.07
C THR A 257 25.94 3.42 -21.68
N LEU A 258 25.43 2.53 -20.83
CA LEU A 258 25.04 2.86 -19.46
C LEU A 258 26.23 3.32 -18.60
N SER A 259 27.44 2.81 -18.87
CA SER A 259 28.68 3.24 -18.21
C SER A 259 29.01 4.71 -18.47
N VAL A 260 28.89 5.18 -19.72
CA VAL A 260 29.07 6.59 -20.08
C VAL A 260 28.02 7.47 -19.42
N VAL A 261 26.77 7.01 -19.39
CA VAL A 261 25.66 7.71 -18.70
C VAL A 261 25.93 7.85 -17.20
N ARG A 262 26.38 6.79 -16.52
CA ARG A 262 26.73 6.83 -15.10
C ARG A 262 27.89 7.81 -14.84
N LYS A 263 28.92 7.80 -15.67
CA LYS A 263 30.05 8.73 -15.57
C LYS A 263 29.62 10.18 -15.74
N GLY A 264 28.74 10.47 -16.69
CA GLY A 264 28.14 11.79 -16.86
C GLY A 264 27.25 12.21 -15.68
N ALA A 265 26.50 11.27 -15.10
CA ALA A 265 25.70 11.52 -13.90
C ALA A 265 26.56 11.78 -12.66
N GLU A 266 27.69 11.07 -12.49
CA GLU A 266 28.67 11.34 -11.43
C GLU A 266 29.26 12.75 -11.56
N LEU A 267 29.61 13.16 -12.78
CA LEU A 267 30.04 14.52 -13.06
C LEU A 267 28.95 15.54 -12.71
N ALA A 268 27.70 15.29 -13.11
CA ALA A 268 26.57 16.14 -12.76
C ALA A 268 26.35 16.24 -11.25
N ASN A 269 26.49 15.13 -10.51
CA ASN A 269 26.36 15.12 -9.05
C ASN A 269 27.47 15.93 -8.35
N SER A 270 28.69 15.94 -8.91
CA SER A 270 29.81 16.74 -8.43
C SER A 270 29.63 18.22 -8.77
N PHE A 271 29.36 18.53 -10.04
CA PHE A 271 29.24 19.88 -10.56
C PHE A 271 27.94 20.59 -10.11
N LYS A 272 26.88 19.83 -9.85
CA LYS A 272 25.54 20.31 -9.48
C LYS A 272 25.01 21.38 -10.45
N PRO A 273 24.76 21.02 -11.72
CA PRO A 273 24.19 21.94 -12.68
C PRO A 273 22.74 22.29 -12.33
N ASP A 274 22.32 23.50 -12.66
CA ASP A 274 20.92 23.92 -12.67
C ASP A 274 20.30 23.87 -14.09
N VAL A 275 21.13 23.64 -15.11
CA VAL A 275 20.71 23.36 -16.48
C VAL A 275 21.66 22.37 -17.15
N ILE A 276 21.09 21.39 -17.84
CA ILE A 276 21.81 20.41 -18.65
C ILE A 276 21.50 20.72 -20.12
N ILE A 277 22.55 20.90 -20.93
CA ILE A 277 22.44 21.24 -22.34
C ILE A 277 23.03 20.10 -23.16
N ALA A 278 22.20 19.36 -23.88
CA ALA A 278 22.66 18.37 -24.83
C ALA A 278 22.98 19.02 -26.18
N LEU A 279 24.19 18.81 -26.70
CA LEU A 279 24.62 19.28 -28.02
C LEU A 279 24.98 18.08 -28.89
N GLY A 280 24.31 17.94 -30.03
CA GLY A 280 24.69 16.95 -31.03
C GLY A 280 23.52 16.21 -31.67
N GLY A 281 23.71 14.93 -31.94
CA GLY A 281 22.67 14.04 -32.45
C GLY A 281 21.97 13.22 -31.37
N GLY A 282 21.48 12.04 -31.78
CA GLY A 282 20.77 11.13 -30.87
C GLY A 282 21.64 10.68 -29.70
N SER A 283 22.91 10.37 -29.92
CA SER A 283 23.79 9.89 -28.85
C SER A 283 23.93 10.88 -27.69
N PRO A 284 24.35 12.16 -27.89
CA PRO A 284 24.43 13.11 -26.79
C PRO A 284 23.08 13.44 -26.16
N MET A 285 22.02 13.58 -26.97
CA MET A 285 20.68 13.91 -26.45
C MET A 285 20.08 12.78 -25.61
N ASP A 286 20.18 11.54 -26.06
CA ASP A 286 19.65 10.38 -25.35
C ASP A 286 20.45 10.13 -24.07
N ALA A 287 21.77 10.21 -24.13
CA ALA A 287 22.63 10.07 -22.96
C ALA A 287 22.35 11.16 -21.92
N ALA A 288 22.24 12.43 -22.34
CA ALA A 288 21.95 13.56 -21.46
C ALA A 288 20.61 13.43 -20.74
N LYS A 289 19.56 12.97 -21.43
CA LYS A 289 18.25 12.71 -20.82
C LYS A 289 18.32 11.68 -19.70
N ILE A 290 19.09 10.60 -19.87
CA ILE A 290 19.23 9.58 -18.83
C ILE A 290 20.19 10.04 -17.72
N MET A 291 21.25 10.78 -18.05
CA MET A 291 22.10 11.45 -17.06
C MET A 291 21.27 12.40 -16.18
N TRP A 292 20.31 13.11 -16.76
CA TRP A 292 19.39 13.98 -16.03
C TRP A 292 18.54 13.20 -15.03
N VAL A 293 18.03 12.02 -15.40
CA VAL A 293 17.30 11.12 -14.49
C VAL A 293 18.17 10.70 -13.33
N MET A 294 19.39 10.23 -13.60
CA MET A 294 20.31 9.78 -12.55
C MET A 294 20.82 10.93 -11.67
N TYR A 295 20.85 12.15 -12.19
CA TYR A 295 21.20 13.35 -11.44
C TYR A 295 20.07 13.81 -10.50
N GLU A 296 18.83 13.83 -11.01
CA GLU A 296 17.64 14.20 -10.23
C GLU A 296 17.32 13.13 -9.17
N HIS A 297 17.31 11.86 -9.58
CA HIS A 297 16.87 10.70 -8.79
C HIS A 297 17.90 9.56 -8.88
N PRO A 298 19.03 9.66 -8.15
CA PRO A 298 20.13 8.68 -8.23
C PRO A 298 19.77 7.27 -7.75
N GLU A 299 18.69 7.13 -6.99
CA GLU A 299 18.13 5.85 -6.55
C GLU A 299 17.50 5.04 -7.70
N THR A 300 17.34 5.65 -8.87
CA THR A 300 16.65 5.04 -10.00
C THR A 300 17.47 3.92 -10.64
N HIS A 301 16.94 2.71 -10.62
CA HIS A 301 17.55 1.57 -11.29
C HIS A 301 17.21 1.56 -12.79
N PHE A 302 18.23 1.42 -13.63
CA PHE A 302 18.07 1.39 -15.09
C PHE A 302 17.14 0.26 -15.57
N GLU A 303 17.19 -0.91 -14.92
CA GLU A 303 16.33 -2.05 -15.23
C GLU A 303 14.84 -1.70 -15.09
N GLU A 304 14.46 -0.92 -14.08
CA GLU A 304 13.08 -0.49 -13.86
C GLU A 304 12.62 0.53 -14.90
N LEU A 305 13.52 1.42 -15.33
CA LEU A 305 13.24 2.41 -16.37
C LEU A 305 13.10 1.77 -17.76
N ALA A 306 13.85 0.69 -18.01
CA ALA A 306 13.90 -0.02 -19.27
C ALA A 306 12.76 -1.05 -19.46
N LEU A 307 11.88 -1.23 -18.46
CA LEU A 307 10.75 -2.14 -18.54
C LEU A 307 9.83 -1.79 -19.72
N ARG A 308 9.48 -2.79 -20.53
CA ARG A 308 8.50 -2.63 -21.60
C ARG A 308 7.09 -2.45 -21.03
N PHE A 309 6.29 -1.59 -21.65
CA PHE A 309 4.93 -1.26 -21.22
C PHE A 309 3.97 -1.31 -22.41
N MET A 310 2.72 -1.70 -22.15
CA MET A 310 1.66 -1.74 -23.18
C MET A 310 1.02 -0.36 -23.42
N ASP A 311 1.06 0.54 -22.44
CA ASP A 311 0.52 1.90 -22.50
C ASP A 311 1.46 2.84 -21.72
N ILE A 312 1.89 3.94 -22.34
CA ILE A 312 2.77 4.96 -21.75
C ILE A 312 2.15 5.57 -20.48
N ARG A 313 0.83 5.57 -20.30
CA ARG A 313 0.17 6.04 -19.06
C ARG A 313 0.10 4.96 -18.00
N LYS A 314 -0.19 3.71 -18.36
CA LYS A 314 -0.38 2.58 -17.43
C LYS A 314 0.91 1.77 -17.23
N ARG A 315 1.99 2.51 -16.96
CA ARG A 315 3.30 1.95 -16.62
C ARG A 315 3.31 1.39 -15.20
N ILE A 316 4.10 0.33 -14.99
CA ILE A 316 4.40 -0.23 -13.68
C ILE A 316 5.29 0.75 -12.91
N TYR A 317 6.44 1.12 -13.50
CA TYR A 317 7.31 2.16 -12.97
C TYR A 317 6.87 3.55 -13.46
N LYS A 318 6.57 4.46 -12.55
CA LYS A 318 6.28 5.87 -12.89
C LYS A 318 7.55 6.67 -12.81
N PHE A 319 7.86 7.42 -13.86
CA PHE A 319 8.98 8.37 -13.81
C PHE A 319 8.74 9.37 -12.67
N PRO A 320 9.76 9.61 -11.83
CA PRO A 320 9.73 10.71 -10.88
C PRO A 320 9.50 12.05 -11.58
N LYS A 321 9.08 13.04 -10.80
CA LYS A 321 8.96 14.40 -11.34
C LYS A 321 10.37 14.94 -11.63
N MET A 322 10.62 15.19 -12.91
CA MET A 322 11.85 15.79 -13.42
C MET A 322 11.78 17.32 -13.46
N GLY A 323 12.92 17.99 -13.58
CA GLY A 323 12.97 19.45 -13.79
C GLY A 323 12.98 20.27 -12.50
N VAL A 324 13.44 19.68 -11.39
CA VAL A 324 13.53 20.31 -10.07
C VAL A 324 14.96 20.78 -9.81
N LYS A 325 15.96 19.90 -9.90
CA LYS A 325 17.37 20.27 -9.77
C LYS A 325 17.89 20.98 -11.02
N ALA A 326 17.56 20.46 -12.21
CA ALA A 326 18.04 21.01 -13.46
C ALA A 326 16.98 20.98 -14.56
N LYS A 327 17.05 21.93 -15.50
CA LYS A 327 16.33 21.84 -16.78
C LYS A 327 17.14 21.04 -17.79
N MET A 328 16.45 20.43 -18.75
CA MET A 328 17.07 19.83 -19.93
C MET A 328 16.86 20.78 -21.09
N ILE A 329 17.89 21.06 -21.88
CA ILE A 329 17.80 21.83 -23.12
C ILE A 329 18.53 21.04 -24.19
N ALA A 330 17.94 20.90 -25.37
CA ALA A 330 18.51 20.14 -26.47
C ALA A 330 18.85 21.04 -27.66
N VAL A 331 20.10 20.99 -28.11
CA VAL A 331 20.63 21.69 -29.28
C VAL A 331 21.06 20.64 -30.30
N THR A 332 20.19 20.38 -31.27
CA THR A 332 20.46 19.36 -32.29
C THR A 332 21.37 19.87 -33.41
N THR A 333 22.36 19.06 -33.82
CA THR A 333 23.23 19.32 -34.97
C THR A 333 23.07 18.28 -36.08
N THR A 334 22.18 17.29 -35.89
CA THR A 334 21.91 16.22 -36.85
C THR A 334 20.47 16.30 -37.35
N SER A 335 20.22 15.90 -38.60
CA SER A 335 18.90 16.04 -39.25
C SER A 335 18.26 14.67 -39.45
N GLY A 336 17.81 14.02 -38.37
CA GLY A 336 17.12 12.72 -38.49
C GLY A 336 16.72 12.04 -37.17
N THR A 337 17.26 12.46 -36.03
CA THR A 337 16.95 11.80 -34.74
C THR A 337 15.67 12.31 -34.09
N GLY A 338 15.42 13.62 -34.12
CA GLY A 338 14.23 14.22 -33.49
C GLY A 338 14.18 14.03 -31.98
N SER A 339 15.31 13.67 -31.34
CA SER A 339 15.36 13.43 -29.90
C SER A 339 15.08 14.72 -29.13
N GLU A 340 15.36 15.89 -29.71
CA GLU A 340 15.12 17.20 -29.10
C GLU A 340 13.64 17.51 -28.78
N VAL A 341 12.68 16.80 -29.37
CA VAL A 341 11.23 16.99 -29.10
C VAL A 341 10.52 15.73 -28.58
N THR A 342 11.19 14.59 -28.55
CA THR A 342 10.55 13.31 -28.24
C THR A 342 10.89 12.83 -26.82
N PRO A 343 10.00 12.05 -26.20
CA PRO A 343 10.25 11.42 -24.90
C PRO A 343 11.24 10.24 -24.97
N PHE A 344 11.76 9.92 -26.16
CA PHE A 344 12.61 8.74 -26.37
C PHE A 344 14.06 9.03 -25.98
N ALA A 345 14.70 8.02 -25.41
CA ALA A 345 16.14 7.95 -25.23
C ALA A 345 16.57 6.49 -25.39
N VAL A 346 17.57 6.22 -26.22
CA VAL A 346 18.11 4.88 -26.44
C VAL A 346 19.48 4.78 -25.77
N VAL A 347 19.62 3.83 -24.85
CA VAL A 347 20.89 3.52 -24.19
C VAL A 347 21.16 2.03 -24.32
N THR A 348 22.41 1.68 -24.58
CA THR A 348 22.87 0.30 -24.66
C THR A 348 23.33 -0.17 -23.28
N ASP A 349 22.86 -1.32 -22.85
CA ASP A 349 23.40 -1.98 -21.66
C ASP A 349 24.77 -2.59 -21.97
N ASP A 350 25.81 -2.14 -21.26
CA ASP A 350 27.19 -2.60 -21.43
C ASP A 350 27.33 -4.13 -21.25
N ALA A 351 26.51 -4.73 -20.38
CA ALA A 351 26.64 -6.15 -20.04
C ALA A 351 26.03 -7.07 -21.10
N THR A 352 24.91 -6.67 -21.69
CA THR A 352 24.15 -7.52 -22.62
C THR A 352 24.31 -7.08 -24.09
N GLY A 353 24.78 -5.87 -24.35
CA GLY A 353 24.81 -5.25 -25.68
C GLY A 353 23.42 -4.91 -26.22
N GLN A 354 22.37 -5.09 -25.44
CA GLN A 354 21.00 -4.81 -25.85
C GLN A 354 20.72 -3.31 -25.77
N LYS A 355 20.13 -2.75 -26.83
CA LYS A 355 19.61 -1.38 -26.84
C LYS A 355 18.25 -1.33 -26.16
N TYR A 356 18.14 -0.49 -25.14
CA TYR A 356 16.88 -0.24 -24.42
C TYR A 356 16.33 1.13 -24.83
N PRO A 357 15.22 1.18 -25.59
CA PRO A 357 14.50 2.42 -25.81
C PRO A 357 13.65 2.75 -24.58
N LEU A 358 14.02 3.80 -23.88
CA LEU A 358 13.22 4.41 -22.82
C LEU A 358 12.31 5.47 -23.41
N ALA A 359 11.10 5.62 -22.88
CA ALA A 359 10.16 6.61 -23.38
C ALA A 359 9.31 7.20 -22.26
N ASP A 360 9.55 8.44 -21.80
CA ASP A 360 8.61 9.14 -20.92
C ASP A 360 8.59 10.64 -21.24
N TYR A 361 7.41 11.26 -21.22
CA TYR A 361 7.28 12.70 -21.44
C TYR A 361 7.93 13.54 -20.34
N ALA A 362 8.27 12.94 -19.19
CA ALA A 362 9.13 13.56 -18.19
C ALA A 362 10.57 13.77 -18.66
N LEU A 363 11.02 13.06 -19.71
CA LEU A 363 12.34 13.21 -20.34
C LEU A 363 12.36 14.19 -21.51
N THR A 364 11.21 14.75 -21.85
CA THR A 364 11.12 15.75 -22.90
C THR A 364 11.96 16.97 -22.50
N PRO A 365 12.84 17.46 -23.39
CA PRO A 365 13.59 18.69 -23.15
C PRO A 365 12.70 19.88 -22.84
#